data_AF-A0A7W1M1E0-F1
#
_entry.id   AF-A0A7W1M1E0-F1
#
_cell.length_a   1.000
_cell.length_b   1.000
_cell.length_c   1.000
_cell.angle_alpha   90.00
_cell.angle_beta   90.00
_cell.angle_gamma   90.00
#
_symmetry.space_group_name_H-M   'P 1'
#
loop_
_entity.id
_entity.type
_entity.pdbx_description
1 polymer ?
#
loop_
_entity_poly.entity_id
_entity_poly.type
_entity_poly.pdbx_seq_one_letter_code
_entity_poly.pdbx_strand_id
1 'polypeptide(L)'
;MFARTHIALIAALVALTVLPAAAQGASADVASTNTFVQANYVLVRSARAHLAAAEAAPRQVLAQVRRECPHAAAESPQNGDSTQLSNEVIGAMVLRAYQLDAPALHSFVAAASALHWSSAALTRTVRGYAADLRVLAQLAPPHLCADVRAWVASGYRTLPAATVAFDRVFMPAWVGIGLHPAGLTRFAGAQQRSLLKRSDGLVVQLADGEARAVERWGDIMNELGISP
;
A
#
# COMPACT_ATOMS: atom_id res chain seq x y z
N MET A 1 23.52 69.66 45.93
CA MET A 1 22.61 68.78 45.16
C MET A 1 23.14 68.71 43.73
N PHE A 2 23.92 67.69 43.41
CA PHE A 2 24.50 67.49 42.07
C PHE A 2 23.64 66.49 41.28
N ALA A 3 23.14 66.92 40.13
CA ALA A 3 22.29 66.14 39.25
C ALA A 3 23.11 65.11 38.45
N ARG A 4 22.70 63.85 38.54
CA ARG A 4 23.30 62.67 37.88
C ARG A 4 23.07 62.72 36.37
N THR A 5 24.15 62.68 35.60
CA THR A 5 24.13 62.49 34.14
C THR A 5 24.67 61.08 33.83
N HIS A 6 23.77 60.16 33.46
CA HIS A 6 24.14 58.89 32.85
C HIS A 6 23.21 58.63 31.68
N ILE A 7 23.62 59.06 30.48
CA ILE A 7 23.04 58.63 29.21
C ILE A 7 24.05 57.65 28.61
N ALA A 8 23.88 56.37 28.93
CA ALA A 8 24.57 55.28 28.25
C ALA A 8 23.70 54.85 27.05
N LEU A 9 24.11 55.29 25.86
CA LEU A 9 23.48 54.97 24.59
C LEU A 9 23.84 53.52 24.21
N ILE A 10 22.97 52.57 24.56
CA ILE A 10 23.04 51.18 24.08
C ILE A 10 22.41 51.15 22.68
N ALA A 11 23.23 51.41 21.66
CA ALA A 11 22.90 51.09 20.28
C ALA A 11 23.27 49.62 20.01
N ALA A 12 22.47 48.69 20.54
CA ALA A 12 22.59 47.28 20.20
C ALA A 12 21.97 47.06 18.81
N LEU A 13 22.86 46.84 17.85
CA LEU A 13 22.61 46.47 16.46
C LEU A 13 21.67 45.23 16.41
N VAL A 14 20.38 45.45 16.16
CA VAL A 14 19.44 44.37 15.80
C VAL A 14 19.65 44.04 14.32
N ALA A 15 20.77 43.39 14.00
CA ALA A 15 20.95 42.69 12.74
C ALA A 15 20.35 41.28 12.90
N LEU A 16 19.01 41.21 13.00
CA LEU A 16 18.28 39.96 12.89
C LEU A 16 18.41 39.49 11.43
N THR A 17 19.37 38.60 11.24
CA THR A 17 19.67 37.94 9.99
C THR A 17 18.45 37.16 9.51
N VAL A 18 17.86 37.63 8.41
CA VAL A 18 16.89 36.86 7.63
C VAL A 18 17.66 35.70 7.01
N LEU A 19 17.78 34.58 7.74
CA LEU A 19 18.30 33.35 7.17
C LEU A 19 17.34 32.88 6.06
N PRO A 20 17.86 32.52 4.87
CA PRO A 20 17.03 32.13 3.75
C PRO A 20 16.27 30.85 4.09
N ALA A 21 14.94 30.93 4.10
CA ALA A 21 14.02 29.80 4.32
C ALA A 21 14.29 28.60 3.39
N ALA A 22 14.95 28.83 2.25
CA ALA A 22 15.36 27.79 1.30
C ALA A 22 16.31 26.73 1.89
N ALA A 23 17.20 27.10 2.82
CA ALA A 23 18.14 26.14 3.42
C ALA A 23 17.45 25.16 4.38
N GLN A 24 16.39 25.61 5.07
CA GLN A 24 15.61 24.79 6.00
C GLN A 24 14.69 23.81 5.26
N GLY A 25 14.12 24.21 4.12
CA GLY A 25 13.32 23.30 3.29
C GLY A 25 14.14 22.11 2.76
N ALA A 26 15.38 22.36 2.33
CA ALA A 26 16.26 21.31 1.82
C ALA A 26 16.65 20.27 2.89
N SER A 27 16.88 20.69 4.15
CA SER A 27 17.22 19.76 5.23
C SER A 27 16.02 18.91 5.66
N ALA A 28 14.81 19.49 5.70
CA ALA A 28 13.57 18.77 5.97
C ALA A 28 13.27 17.72 4.88
N ASP A 29 13.45 18.07 3.60
CA ASP A 29 13.23 17.14 2.48
C ASP A 29 14.17 15.93 2.52
N VAL A 30 15.45 16.17 2.88
CA VAL A 30 16.44 15.09 3.05
C VAL A 30 16.06 14.19 4.21
N ALA A 31 15.63 14.75 5.35
CA ALA A 31 15.19 13.98 6.50
C ALA A 31 13.95 13.12 6.19
N SER A 32 12.92 13.71 5.57
CA SER A 32 11.72 12.98 5.14
C SER A 32 12.05 11.89 4.13
N THR A 33 12.94 12.16 3.18
CA THR A 33 13.39 11.17 2.19
C THR A 33 14.14 10.02 2.86
N ASN A 34 15.01 10.31 3.83
CA ASN A 34 15.70 9.27 4.58
C ASN A 34 14.73 8.37 5.34
N THR A 35 13.78 8.96 6.09
CA THR A 35 12.76 8.19 6.83
C THR A 35 11.90 7.34 5.90
N PHE A 36 11.45 7.90 4.77
CA PHE A 36 10.67 7.14 3.78
C PHE A 36 11.45 5.93 3.24
N VAL A 37 12.69 6.16 2.79
CA VAL A 37 13.52 5.10 2.19
C VAL A 37 13.82 3.99 3.19
N GLN A 38 14.10 4.34 4.45
CA GLN A 38 14.31 3.34 5.51
C GLN A 38 13.04 2.54 5.80
N ALA A 39 11.89 3.21 5.97
CA ALA A 39 10.62 2.55 6.22
C ALA A 39 10.21 1.63 5.06
N ASN A 40 10.35 2.10 3.82
CA ASN A 40 10.03 1.32 2.62
C ASN A 40 10.93 0.08 2.51
N TYR A 41 12.23 0.23 2.75
CA TYR A 41 13.16 -0.91 2.75
C TYR A 41 12.80 -1.96 3.80
N VAL A 42 12.42 -1.53 5.02
CA VAL A 42 11.97 -2.45 6.08
C VAL A 42 10.71 -3.21 5.65
N LEU A 43 9.71 -2.51 5.08
CA LEU A 43 8.48 -3.12 4.59
C LEU A 43 8.76 -4.14 3.48
N VAL A 44 9.50 -3.75 2.44
CA VAL A 44 9.84 -4.62 1.30
C VAL A 44 10.64 -5.84 1.76
N ARG A 45 11.57 -5.66 2.70
CA ARG A 45 12.35 -6.78 3.28
C ARG A 45 11.46 -7.74 4.07
N SER A 46 10.53 -7.22 4.86
CA SER A 46 9.53 -8.05 5.56
C SER A 46 8.69 -8.84 4.57
N ALA A 47 8.09 -8.17 3.57
CA ALA A 47 7.32 -8.84 2.52
C ALA A 47 8.13 -9.95 1.83
N ARG A 48 9.42 -9.69 1.56
CA ARG A 48 10.31 -10.71 0.97
C ARG A 48 10.54 -11.92 1.88
N ALA A 49 10.64 -11.71 3.18
CA ALA A 49 10.76 -12.80 4.16
C ALA A 49 9.49 -13.68 4.19
N HIS A 50 8.34 -13.11 3.87
CA HIS A 50 7.05 -13.81 3.79
C HIS A 50 6.69 -14.31 2.39
N LEU A 51 7.56 -14.15 1.39
CA LEU A 51 7.26 -14.44 -0.03
C LEU A 51 6.70 -15.86 -0.25
N ALA A 52 7.33 -16.88 0.33
CA ALA A 52 6.88 -18.27 0.15
C ALA A 52 5.48 -18.53 0.76
N ALA A 53 5.15 -17.84 1.87
CA ALA A 53 3.82 -17.92 2.47
C ALA A 53 2.79 -17.13 1.65
N ALA A 54 3.17 -15.98 1.09
CA ALA A 54 2.34 -15.22 0.17
C ALA A 54 2.01 -16.02 -1.10
N GLU A 55 2.99 -16.69 -1.70
CA GLU A 55 2.80 -17.62 -2.84
C GLU A 55 1.91 -18.83 -2.49
N ALA A 56 1.75 -19.14 -1.21
CA ALA A 56 0.86 -20.19 -0.74
C ALA A 56 -0.58 -19.72 -0.50
N ALA A 57 -0.82 -18.41 -0.39
CA ALA A 57 -2.15 -17.87 -0.10
C ALA A 57 -3.22 -18.29 -1.13
N PRO A 58 -2.96 -18.30 -2.47
CA PRO A 58 -3.93 -18.82 -3.43
C PRO A 58 -4.32 -20.28 -3.20
N ARG A 59 -3.39 -21.14 -2.75
CA ARG A 59 -3.69 -22.55 -2.45
C ARG A 59 -4.66 -22.68 -1.29
N GLN A 60 -4.58 -21.78 -0.31
CA GLN A 60 -5.52 -21.78 0.81
C GLN A 60 -6.91 -21.31 0.39
N VAL A 61 -6.99 -20.31 -0.50
CA VAL A 61 -8.26 -19.86 -1.10
C VAL A 61 -8.87 -20.99 -1.94
N LEU A 62 -8.09 -21.64 -2.80
CA LEU A 62 -8.53 -22.80 -3.58
C LEU A 62 -9.05 -23.92 -2.69
N ALA A 63 -8.32 -24.25 -1.62
CA ALA A 63 -8.75 -25.26 -0.67
C ALA A 63 -10.04 -24.89 0.04
N GLN A 64 -10.28 -23.59 0.31
CA GLN A 64 -11.55 -23.10 0.85
C GLN A 64 -12.68 -23.30 -0.15
N VAL A 65 -12.51 -22.85 -1.40
CA VAL A 65 -13.51 -22.99 -2.47
C VAL A 65 -13.90 -24.45 -2.66
N ARG A 66 -12.92 -25.36 -2.79
CA ARG A 66 -13.14 -26.81 -2.91
C ARG A 66 -14.03 -27.40 -1.81
N ARG A 67 -13.90 -26.90 -0.58
CA ARG A 67 -14.65 -27.40 0.57
C ARG A 67 -16.04 -26.77 0.68
N GLU A 68 -16.16 -25.48 0.39
CA GLU A 68 -17.34 -24.69 0.75
C GLU A 68 -18.27 -24.40 -0.42
N CYS A 69 -17.75 -24.30 -1.65
CA CYS A 69 -18.53 -23.92 -2.82
C CYS A 69 -17.94 -24.42 -4.17
N PRO A 70 -17.61 -25.71 -4.31
CA PRO A 70 -17.11 -26.23 -5.58
C PRO A 70 -18.16 -26.07 -6.69
N HIS A 71 -17.74 -25.52 -7.82
CA HIS A 71 -18.53 -25.24 -9.03
C HIS A 71 -19.81 -24.43 -8.79
N ALA A 72 -19.88 -23.67 -7.70
CA ALA A 72 -21.09 -22.98 -7.31
C ALA A 72 -21.57 -21.94 -8.33
N ALA A 73 -20.67 -21.41 -9.16
CA ALA A 73 -20.96 -20.42 -10.20
C ALA A 73 -20.79 -20.96 -11.64
N ALA A 74 -20.88 -22.28 -11.85
CA ALA A 74 -20.67 -22.92 -13.16
C ALA A 74 -21.53 -22.34 -14.30
N GLU A 75 -22.73 -21.85 -13.98
CA GLU A 75 -23.67 -21.25 -14.95
C GLU A 75 -23.61 -19.70 -14.94
N SER A 76 -22.54 -19.12 -14.38
CA SER A 76 -22.41 -17.67 -14.28
C SER A 76 -22.28 -17.00 -15.66
N PRO A 77 -22.94 -15.86 -15.87
CA PRO A 77 -22.74 -15.08 -17.08
C PRO A 77 -21.35 -14.47 -17.10
N GLN A 78 -20.75 -14.32 -18.28
CA GLN A 78 -19.46 -13.64 -18.44
C GLN A 78 -19.69 -12.16 -18.77
N ASN A 79 -19.80 -11.34 -17.73
CA ASN A 79 -20.17 -9.93 -17.83
C ASN A 79 -19.48 -9.10 -16.72
N GLY A 80 -19.93 -7.86 -16.52
CA GLY A 80 -19.39 -6.98 -15.49
C GLY A 80 -19.50 -7.56 -14.07
N ASP A 81 -20.55 -8.33 -13.78
CA ASP A 81 -20.75 -8.92 -12.46
C ASP A 81 -19.76 -10.05 -12.20
N SER A 82 -19.49 -10.92 -13.19
CA SER A 82 -18.44 -11.95 -13.05
C SER A 82 -17.05 -11.34 -12.93
N THR A 83 -16.79 -10.21 -13.59
CA THR A 83 -15.54 -9.45 -13.42
C THR A 83 -15.40 -8.93 -11.99
N GLN A 84 -16.46 -8.36 -11.43
CA GLN A 84 -16.44 -7.84 -10.06
C GLN A 84 -16.28 -8.95 -9.01
N LEU A 85 -16.93 -10.10 -9.21
CA LEU A 85 -16.70 -11.27 -8.37
C LEU A 85 -15.25 -11.81 -8.52
N SER A 86 -14.67 -11.73 -9.72
CA SER A 86 -13.27 -12.10 -9.95
C SER A 86 -12.31 -11.19 -9.17
N ASN A 87 -12.62 -9.88 -9.07
CA ASN A 87 -11.87 -8.95 -8.23
C ASN A 87 -11.96 -9.31 -6.75
N GLU A 88 -13.10 -9.83 -6.28
CA GLU A 88 -13.24 -10.35 -4.93
C GLU A 88 -12.32 -11.57 -4.68
N VAL A 89 -12.21 -12.48 -5.65
CA VAL A 89 -11.25 -13.61 -5.61
C VAL A 89 -9.81 -13.10 -5.52
N ILE A 90 -9.45 -12.11 -6.34
CA ILE A 90 -8.14 -11.46 -6.28
C ILE A 90 -7.91 -10.86 -4.88
N GLY A 91 -8.88 -10.12 -4.36
CA GLY A 91 -8.81 -9.55 -3.02
C GLY A 91 -8.65 -10.60 -1.92
N ALA A 92 -9.33 -11.74 -2.00
CA ALA A 92 -9.17 -12.82 -1.04
C ALA A 92 -7.73 -13.38 -0.99
N MET A 93 -7.05 -13.46 -2.14
CA MET A 93 -5.65 -13.89 -2.20
C MET A 93 -4.70 -12.80 -1.70
N VAL A 94 -4.88 -11.56 -2.20
CA VAL A 94 -4.03 -10.43 -1.89
C VAL A 94 -4.08 -10.09 -0.40
N LEU A 95 -5.27 -9.97 0.19
CA LEU A 95 -5.41 -9.62 1.60
C LEU A 95 -4.76 -10.65 2.53
N ARG A 96 -4.80 -11.95 2.19
CA ARG A 96 -4.07 -12.98 2.94
C ARG A 96 -2.56 -12.76 2.92
N ALA A 97 -1.99 -12.37 1.77
CA ALA A 97 -0.57 -12.06 1.67
C ALA A 97 -0.19 -10.82 2.48
N TYR A 98 -1.01 -9.76 2.41
CA TYR A 98 -0.81 -8.51 3.15
C TYR A 98 -0.90 -8.68 4.67
N GLN A 99 -1.73 -9.63 5.14
CA GLN A 99 -1.92 -9.90 6.57
C GLN A 99 -0.78 -10.72 7.20
N LEU A 100 0.17 -11.27 6.43
CA LEU A 100 1.29 -12.05 6.94
C LEU A 100 2.22 -11.26 7.87
N ASP A 101 2.33 -9.95 7.65
CA ASP A 101 3.04 -9.02 8.54
C ASP A 101 2.33 -7.66 8.61
N ALA A 102 1.09 -7.69 9.12
CA ALA A 102 0.32 -6.48 9.40
C ALA A 102 1.09 -5.45 10.27
N PRO A 103 1.90 -5.85 11.29
CA PRO A 103 2.73 -4.90 12.06
C PRO A 103 3.73 -4.10 11.21
N ALA A 104 4.45 -4.73 10.28
CA ALA A 104 5.38 -4.02 9.39
C ALA A 104 4.64 -3.03 8.47
N LEU A 105 3.48 -3.45 7.95
CA LEU A 105 2.62 -2.62 7.10
C LEU A 105 2.10 -1.39 7.88
N HIS A 106 1.58 -1.58 9.09
CA HIS A 106 1.12 -0.49 9.96
C HIS A 106 2.25 0.48 10.32
N SER A 107 3.45 -0.05 10.59
CA SER A 107 4.63 0.75 10.91
C SER A 107 5.06 1.62 9.71
N PHE A 108 5.04 1.07 8.49
CA PHE A 108 5.27 1.85 7.27
C PHE A 108 4.21 2.94 7.09
N VAL A 109 2.93 2.59 7.18
CA VAL A 109 1.81 3.51 7.03
C VAL A 109 1.91 4.68 8.01
N ALA A 110 2.22 4.41 9.27
CA ALA A 110 2.40 5.43 10.30
C ALA A 110 3.58 6.36 9.97
N ALA A 111 4.73 5.80 9.61
CA ALA A 111 5.91 6.57 9.23
C ALA A 111 5.65 7.45 8.01
N ALA A 112 5.17 6.87 6.90
CA ALA A 112 4.98 7.54 5.63
C ALA A 112 3.89 8.63 5.67
N SER A 113 2.81 8.42 6.43
CA SER A 113 1.70 9.40 6.52
C SER A 113 2.14 10.73 7.15
N ALA A 114 3.08 10.68 8.09
CA ALA A 114 3.59 11.85 8.81
C ALA A 114 4.60 12.68 7.99
N LEU A 115 5.11 12.14 6.88
CA LEU A 115 6.14 12.80 6.09
C LEU A 115 5.59 13.96 5.26
N HIS A 116 6.46 14.92 5.02
CA HIS A 116 6.20 16.11 4.23
C HIS A 116 7.45 16.48 3.44
N TRP A 117 7.23 16.97 2.22
CA TRP A 117 8.27 17.56 1.38
C TRP A 117 7.83 18.94 0.89
N SER A 118 8.80 19.79 0.55
CA SER A 118 8.58 21.05 -0.17
C SER A 118 7.81 20.84 -1.48
N SER A 119 7.98 19.68 -2.12
CA SER A 119 7.13 19.22 -3.22
C SER A 119 5.79 18.70 -2.71
N ALA A 120 4.73 19.49 -2.89
CA ALA A 120 3.37 19.08 -2.57
C ALA A 120 2.92 17.85 -3.38
N ALA A 121 3.42 17.69 -4.62
CA ALA A 121 3.13 16.52 -5.44
C ALA A 121 3.71 15.24 -4.81
N LEU A 122 4.99 15.25 -4.41
CA LEU A 122 5.63 14.12 -3.74
C LEU A 122 4.93 13.78 -2.41
N THR A 123 4.58 14.80 -1.62
CA THR A 123 3.82 14.63 -0.37
C THR A 123 2.50 13.92 -0.61
N ARG A 124 1.72 14.35 -1.62
CA ARG A 124 0.45 13.70 -1.97
C ARG A 124 0.65 12.27 -2.45
N THR A 125 1.66 12.00 -3.30
CA THR A 125 1.93 10.64 -3.80
C THR A 125 2.25 9.68 -2.66
N VAL A 126 3.16 10.06 -1.75
CA VAL A 126 3.53 9.18 -0.61
C VAL A 126 2.35 8.97 0.33
N ARG A 127 1.55 10.00 0.59
CA ARG A 127 0.36 9.88 1.46
C ARG A 127 -0.76 9.07 0.84
N GLY A 128 -1.00 9.23 -0.46
CA GLY A 128 -1.97 8.41 -1.21
C GLY A 128 -1.60 6.94 -1.08
N TYR A 129 -0.35 6.60 -1.40
CA TYR A 129 0.14 5.22 -1.25
C TYR A 129 0.05 4.69 0.18
N ALA A 130 0.39 5.49 1.19
CA ALA A 130 0.22 5.10 2.59
C ALA A 130 -1.26 4.93 2.98
N ALA A 131 -2.18 5.68 2.37
CA ALA A 131 -3.61 5.50 2.56
C ALA A 131 -4.12 4.21 1.90
N ASP A 132 -3.68 3.92 0.67
CA ASP A 132 -4.03 2.68 -0.04
C ASP A 132 -3.56 1.44 0.74
N LEU A 133 -2.31 1.45 1.21
CA LEU A 133 -1.80 0.39 2.08
C LEU A 133 -2.54 0.29 3.42
N ARG A 134 -3.01 1.41 3.99
CA ARG A 134 -3.85 1.38 5.20
C ARG A 134 -5.17 0.67 4.94
N VAL A 135 -5.80 0.94 3.79
CA VAL A 135 -7.03 0.25 3.37
C VAL A 135 -6.75 -1.25 3.27
N LEU A 136 -5.72 -1.67 2.54
CA LEU A 136 -5.37 -3.10 2.41
C LEU A 136 -5.05 -3.78 3.75
N ALA A 137 -4.39 -3.07 4.67
CA ALA A 137 -4.07 -3.60 6.00
C ALA A 137 -5.31 -3.85 6.88
N GLN A 138 -6.37 -3.06 6.68
CA GLN A 138 -7.56 -3.04 7.54
C GLN A 138 -8.76 -3.74 6.91
N LEU A 139 -8.74 -3.96 5.60
CA LEU A 139 -9.83 -4.57 4.87
C LEU A 139 -9.98 -6.05 5.30
N ALA A 140 -11.19 -6.41 5.72
CA ALA A 140 -11.51 -7.79 6.06
C ALA A 140 -11.48 -8.66 4.78
N PRO A 141 -11.01 -9.92 4.86
CA PRO A 141 -11.16 -10.86 3.76
C PRO A 141 -12.64 -11.06 3.41
N PRO A 142 -12.98 -11.17 2.11
CA PRO A 142 -14.37 -11.32 1.69
C PRO A 142 -14.92 -12.73 2.02
N HIS A 143 -16.24 -12.86 2.07
CA HIS A 143 -16.93 -14.13 2.34
C HIS A 143 -17.26 -14.87 1.04
N LEU A 144 -16.23 -15.08 0.21
CA LEU A 144 -16.32 -15.52 -1.18
C LEU A 144 -17.40 -16.57 -1.46
N CYS A 145 -17.39 -17.71 -0.75
CA CYS A 145 -18.37 -18.76 -0.98
C CYS A 145 -19.82 -18.39 -0.59
N ALA A 146 -20.00 -17.54 0.42
CA ALA A 146 -21.33 -17.02 0.76
C ALA A 146 -21.82 -16.04 -0.31
N ASP A 147 -20.94 -15.17 -0.78
CA ASP A 147 -21.23 -14.18 -1.81
C ASP A 147 -21.58 -14.85 -3.16
N VAL A 148 -20.81 -15.86 -3.57
CA VAL A 148 -21.12 -16.70 -4.75
C VAL A 148 -22.52 -17.33 -4.63
N ARG A 149 -22.84 -17.96 -3.50
CA ARG A 149 -24.16 -18.59 -3.29
C ARG A 149 -25.30 -17.57 -3.33
N ALA A 150 -25.09 -16.38 -2.78
CA ALA A 150 -26.10 -15.32 -2.82
C ALA A 150 -26.33 -14.82 -4.26
N TRP A 151 -25.27 -14.69 -5.07
CA TRP A 151 -25.41 -14.34 -6.48
C TRP A 151 -26.18 -15.42 -7.26
N VAL A 152 -25.86 -16.70 -7.03
CA VAL A 152 -26.56 -17.85 -7.65
C VAL A 152 -28.03 -17.89 -7.23
N ALA A 153 -28.33 -17.68 -5.94
CA ALA A 153 -29.70 -17.64 -5.43
C ALA A 153 -30.53 -16.49 -6.06
N SER A 154 -29.88 -15.41 -6.50
CA SER A 154 -30.52 -14.33 -7.26
C SER A 154 -30.82 -14.71 -8.73
N GLY A 155 -30.36 -15.87 -9.19
CA GLY A 155 -30.34 -16.25 -10.61
C GLY A 155 -29.36 -15.41 -11.42
N TYR A 156 -28.22 -15.03 -10.81
CA TYR A 156 -27.20 -14.15 -11.37
C TYR A 156 -27.68 -12.74 -11.76
N ARG A 157 -28.82 -12.30 -11.23
CA ARG A 157 -29.39 -10.97 -11.55
C ARG A 157 -28.80 -9.83 -10.74
N THR A 158 -28.26 -10.11 -9.55
CA THR A 158 -27.78 -9.08 -8.65
C THR A 158 -26.63 -9.60 -7.82
N LEU A 159 -25.46 -8.98 -7.92
CA LEU A 159 -24.35 -9.27 -7.03
C LEU A 159 -24.69 -8.95 -5.57
N PRO A 160 -24.10 -9.69 -4.62
CA PRO A 160 -24.18 -9.35 -3.22
C PRO A 160 -23.69 -7.92 -2.97
N ALA A 161 -24.39 -7.17 -2.12
CA ALA A 161 -23.96 -5.83 -1.73
C ALA A 161 -22.56 -5.84 -1.09
N ALA A 162 -22.19 -6.94 -0.42
CA ALA A 162 -20.86 -7.14 0.15
C ALA A 162 -19.78 -7.19 -0.94
N THR A 163 -19.96 -7.97 -2.01
CA THR A 163 -19.06 -8.01 -3.19
C THR A 163 -18.87 -6.63 -3.80
N VAL A 164 -19.97 -5.90 -4.05
CA VAL A 164 -19.91 -4.56 -4.65
C VAL A 164 -19.20 -3.56 -3.74
N ALA A 165 -19.45 -3.63 -2.43
CA ALA A 165 -18.79 -2.77 -1.45
C ALA A 165 -17.30 -3.10 -1.32
N PHE A 166 -16.96 -4.40 -1.32
CA PHE A 166 -15.59 -4.87 -1.26
C PHE A 166 -14.79 -4.37 -2.47
N ASP A 167 -15.27 -4.62 -3.69
CA ASP A 167 -14.60 -4.22 -4.93
C ASP A 167 -14.37 -2.70 -5.02
N ARG A 168 -15.37 -1.90 -4.62
CA ARG A 168 -15.26 -0.43 -4.58
C ARG A 168 -14.15 0.08 -3.66
N VAL A 169 -13.83 -0.67 -2.61
CA VAL A 169 -12.77 -0.32 -1.65
C VAL A 169 -11.44 -0.93 -2.05
N PHE A 170 -11.44 -2.20 -2.45
CA PHE A 170 -10.24 -2.97 -2.78
C PHE A 170 -9.57 -2.48 -4.06
N MET A 171 -10.30 -2.38 -5.18
CA MET A 171 -9.69 -2.11 -6.48
C MET A 171 -8.97 -0.76 -6.56
N PRO A 172 -9.53 0.35 -6.03
CA PRO A 172 -8.79 1.63 -6.01
C PRO A 172 -7.56 1.62 -5.09
N ALA A 173 -7.54 0.76 -4.07
CA ALA A 173 -6.45 0.65 -3.10
C ALA A 173 -5.44 -0.45 -3.46
N TRP A 174 -5.67 -1.22 -4.53
CA TRP A 174 -4.80 -2.34 -4.90
C TRP A 174 -3.49 -1.82 -5.51
N VAL A 175 -2.53 -1.61 -4.64
CA VAL A 175 -1.15 -1.21 -4.95
C VAL A 175 -0.18 -2.34 -4.64
N GLY A 176 1.00 -2.33 -5.26
CA GLY A 176 2.10 -3.25 -4.92
C GLY A 176 2.97 -2.70 -3.78
N ILE A 177 3.64 -3.58 -3.04
CA ILE A 177 4.60 -3.17 -2.00
C ILE A 177 5.90 -2.66 -2.65
N GLY A 178 6.38 -1.50 -2.19
CA GLY A 178 7.70 -0.97 -2.50
C GLY A 178 7.72 0.23 -3.45
N LEU A 179 6.69 1.09 -3.41
CA LEU A 179 6.63 2.30 -4.23
C LEU A 179 7.91 3.16 -4.12
N HIS A 180 8.48 3.52 -5.27
CA HIS A 180 9.59 4.48 -5.40
C HIS A 180 9.19 5.69 -6.26
N PRO A 181 8.60 6.75 -5.68
CA PRO A 181 8.27 7.95 -6.43
C PRO A 181 9.52 8.58 -7.03
N ALA A 182 9.52 8.86 -8.34
CA ALA A 182 10.67 9.43 -9.05
C ALA A 182 11.22 10.71 -8.39
N GLY A 183 10.32 11.51 -7.78
CA GLY A 183 10.67 12.74 -7.06
C GLY A 183 11.60 12.56 -5.85
N LEU A 184 11.70 11.37 -5.26
CA LEU A 184 12.61 11.12 -4.13
C LEU A 184 14.08 11.27 -4.52
N THR A 185 14.43 10.97 -5.77
CA THR A 185 15.82 10.97 -6.25
C THR A 185 16.47 12.36 -6.16
N ARG A 186 15.68 13.44 -6.14
CA ARG A 186 16.16 14.81 -5.96
C ARG A 186 16.74 15.05 -4.57
N PHE A 187 16.23 14.36 -3.55
CA PHE A 187 16.58 14.56 -2.15
C PHE A 187 17.38 13.38 -1.56
N ALA A 188 17.57 12.31 -2.33
CA ALA A 188 18.31 11.13 -1.92
C ALA A 188 19.83 11.36 -2.00
N GLY A 189 20.51 11.21 -0.86
CA GLY A 189 21.97 11.08 -0.80
C GLY A 189 22.46 9.70 -1.26
N ALA A 190 23.78 9.48 -1.22
CA ALA A 190 24.39 8.23 -1.67
C ALA A 190 23.88 6.99 -0.92
N GLN A 191 23.69 7.11 0.40
CA GLN A 191 23.18 6.01 1.23
C GLN A 191 21.73 5.66 0.86
N GLN A 192 20.85 6.66 0.69
CA GLN A 192 19.46 6.44 0.31
C GLN A 192 19.37 5.81 -1.08
N ARG A 193 20.19 6.24 -2.05
CA ARG A 193 20.25 5.61 -3.39
C ARG A 193 20.66 4.15 -3.34
N SER A 194 21.61 3.80 -2.47
CA SER A 194 22.01 2.41 -2.25
C SER A 194 20.87 1.56 -1.69
N LEU A 195 20.10 2.10 -0.73
CA LEU A 195 18.92 1.43 -0.18
C LEU A 195 17.78 1.30 -1.18
N LEU A 196 17.51 2.33 -2.00
CA LEU A 196 16.53 2.28 -3.07
C LEU A 196 16.86 1.17 -4.06
N LYS A 197 18.11 1.09 -4.54
CA LYS A 197 18.56 0.02 -5.45
C LYS A 197 18.39 -1.38 -4.84
N ARG A 198 18.68 -1.55 -3.55
CA ARG A 198 18.44 -2.83 -2.86
C ARG A 198 16.94 -3.14 -2.76
N SER A 199 16.12 -2.13 -2.47
CA SER A 199 14.67 -2.25 -2.42
C SER A 199 14.12 -2.65 -3.79
N ASP A 200 14.61 -2.06 -4.89
CA ASP A 200 14.21 -2.43 -6.26
C ASP A 200 14.44 -3.93 -6.54
N GLY A 201 15.60 -4.46 -6.17
CA GLY A 201 15.91 -5.88 -6.35
C GLY A 201 15.03 -6.82 -5.51
N LEU A 202 14.49 -6.33 -4.38
CA LEU A 202 13.52 -7.09 -3.59
C LEU A 202 12.11 -6.97 -4.18
N VAL A 203 11.71 -5.80 -4.67
CA VAL A 203 10.42 -5.58 -5.35
C VAL A 203 10.31 -6.46 -6.60
N VAL A 204 11.38 -6.60 -7.39
CA VAL A 204 11.41 -7.55 -8.53
C VAL A 204 11.12 -8.97 -8.07
N GLN A 205 11.74 -9.43 -6.96
CA GLN A 205 11.48 -10.77 -6.43
C GLN A 205 10.04 -10.95 -5.93
N LEU A 206 9.45 -9.89 -5.37
CA LEU A 206 8.04 -9.89 -4.97
C LEU A 206 7.14 -10.00 -6.21
N ALA A 207 7.38 -9.18 -7.23
CA ALA A 207 6.63 -9.21 -8.49
C ALA A 207 6.74 -10.57 -9.20
N ASP A 208 7.92 -11.19 -9.21
CA ASP A 208 8.11 -12.54 -9.76
C ASP A 208 7.32 -13.59 -8.96
N GLY A 209 7.23 -13.44 -7.64
CA GLY A 209 6.42 -14.33 -6.80
C GLY A 209 4.93 -14.11 -6.97
N GLU A 210 4.47 -12.87 -7.12
CA GLU A 210 3.10 -12.54 -7.49
C GLU A 210 2.73 -13.17 -8.84
N ALA A 211 3.60 -13.09 -9.84
CA ALA A 211 3.38 -13.72 -11.14
C ALA A 211 3.19 -15.25 -11.02
N ARG A 212 4.03 -15.93 -10.24
CA ARG A 212 3.87 -17.37 -9.94
C ARG A 212 2.60 -17.68 -9.16
N ALA A 213 2.19 -16.79 -8.26
CA ALA A 213 0.98 -16.95 -7.48
C ALA A 213 -0.29 -16.78 -8.35
N VAL A 214 -0.26 -15.85 -9.31
CA VAL A 214 -1.38 -15.58 -10.24
C VAL A 214 -1.69 -16.78 -11.14
N GLU A 215 -0.73 -17.66 -11.45
CA GLU A 215 -1.03 -18.92 -12.17
C GLU A 215 -2.10 -19.76 -11.45
N ARG A 216 -2.20 -19.64 -10.12
CA ARG A 216 -3.20 -20.33 -9.29
C ARG A 216 -4.55 -19.65 -9.24
N TRP A 217 -4.66 -18.41 -9.70
CA TRP A 217 -5.95 -17.75 -9.82
C TRP A 217 -6.86 -18.52 -10.79
N GLY A 218 -6.32 -18.98 -11.93
CA GLY A 218 -7.07 -19.80 -12.88
C GLY A 218 -7.62 -21.08 -12.25
N ASP A 219 -6.84 -21.75 -11.38
CA ASP A 219 -7.29 -22.93 -10.64
C ASP A 219 -8.52 -22.61 -9.75
N ILE A 220 -8.52 -21.44 -9.08
CA ILE A 220 -9.65 -21.00 -8.23
C ILE A 220 -10.87 -20.65 -9.07
N MET A 221 -10.70 -19.95 -10.18
CA MET A 221 -11.79 -19.57 -11.09
C MET A 221 -12.44 -20.81 -11.70
N ASN A 222 -11.63 -21.77 -12.16
CA ASN A 222 -12.11 -23.06 -12.66
C ASN A 222 -12.88 -23.84 -11.57
N GLU A 223 -12.36 -23.85 -10.34
CA GLU A 223 -13.04 -24.51 -9.23
C GLU A 223 -14.37 -23.82 -8.88
N LEU A 224 -14.48 -22.50 -8.98
CA LEU A 224 -15.75 -21.79 -8.81
C LEU A 224 -16.71 -22.02 -9.98
N GLY A 225 -16.19 -22.37 -11.16
CA GLY A 225 -16.96 -22.44 -12.42
C GLY A 225 -17.13 -21.07 -13.10
N ILE A 226 -16.24 -20.11 -12.83
CA ILE A 226 -16.28 -18.78 -13.46
C ILE A 226 -15.21 -18.77 -14.57
N SER A 227 -15.59 -18.41 -15.79
CA SER A 227 -14.68 -18.29 -16.93
C SER A 227 -14.60 -16.83 -17.40
N PRO A 228 -13.87 -15.97 -16.68
CA PRO A 228 -13.79 -14.54 -16.97
C PRO A 228 -13.30 -14.21 -18.38
#